data_AF-A0A2T4TEJ1-F1
#
_entry.id   AF-A0A2T4TEJ1-F1
#
_cell.length_a   1.000
_cell.length_b   1.000
_cell.length_c   1.000
_cell.angle_alpha   90.00
_cell.angle_beta   90.00
_cell.angle_gamma   90.00
#
_symmetry.space_group_name_H-M   'P 1'
#
loop_
_entity.id
_entity.type
_entity.pdbx_description
1 polymer ?
#
loop_
_entity_poly.entity_id
_entity_poly.type
_entity_poly.pdbx_seq_one_letter_code
_entity_poly.pdbx_strand_id
1 'polypeptide(L)'
;MKPNKDENLRGDYNNCLSGIHNSSLKDIYVKGIESLKYGNGLGLFDEKDWYFATQKAGEEKKVSSTNGKIPERVKQGINDIIDCLIKQMQKEYKEYKESKIEDTPQYSLLLSNKQLIMNGAPGTGKTYSARNIIADILFDTLCESENKKEEIKKVRMDMVQFHPSYDYTDFIDGIRPNLSGNELKYSLKNGSFKSFCRRAGVIERILAAGKKVDAGSIEDFFDWRR
;
A
#
# COMPACT_ATOMS: atom_id res chain seq x y z
N MET A 1 33.33 -35.16 1.01
CA MET A 1 32.68 -35.78 2.19
C MET A 1 31.26 -35.23 2.23
N LYS A 2 30.28 -36.10 1.91
CA LYS A 2 28.85 -35.77 1.92
C LYS A 2 28.49 -35.16 3.29
N PRO A 3 27.80 -34.02 3.35
CA PRO A 3 27.23 -33.59 4.61
C PRO A 3 26.24 -34.66 5.06
N ASN A 4 26.34 -35.08 6.32
CA ASN A 4 25.41 -36.06 6.87
C ASN A 4 24.00 -35.42 6.86
N LYS A 5 22.93 -36.21 6.75
CA LYS A 5 21.54 -35.71 6.68
C LYS A 5 21.14 -34.77 7.84
N ASP A 6 21.94 -34.73 8.90
CA ASP A 6 21.81 -33.89 10.09
C ASP A 6 22.40 -32.47 9.93
N GLU A 7 23.02 -32.15 8.78
CA GLU A 7 23.49 -30.80 8.41
C GLU A 7 22.44 -29.98 7.65
N ASN A 8 21.17 -30.41 7.66
CA ASN A 8 20.07 -29.54 7.28
C ASN A 8 20.01 -28.36 8.27
N LEU A 9 19.68 -27.16 7.75
CA LEU A 9 19.39 -25.93 8.50
C LEU A 9 18.88 -26.27 9.92
N ARG A 10 19.76 -26.19 10.94
CA ARG A 10 19.46 -26.59 12.33
C ARG A 10 18.16 -25.94 12.81
N GLY A 11 17.45 -26.57 13.76
CA GLY A 11 16.27 -25.97 14.41
C GLY A 11 16.51 -24.55 14.95
N ASP A 12 17.76 -24.24 15.32
CA ASP A 12 18.22 -22.90 15.70
C ASP A 12 17.98 -21.85 14.62
N TYR A 13 18.08 -22.21 13.33
CA TYR A 13 17.79 -21.31 12.20
C TYR A 13 16.30 -21.07 12.03
N ASN A 14 15.44 -22.08 12.22
CA ASN A 14 13.98 -21.89 12.21
C ASN A 14 13.55 -20.93 13.34
N ASN A 15 14.21 -20.99 14.50
CA ASN A 15 14.00 -20.05 15.59
C ASN A 15 14.52 -18.63 15.26
N CYS A 16 15.58 -18.49 14.47
CA CYS A 16 16.04 -17.19 14.00
C CYS A 16 15.07 -16.61 12.95
N LEU A 17 14.57 -17.44 12.03
CA LEU A 17 13.61 -17.05 10.99
C LEU A 17 12.26 -16.61 11.58
N SER A 18 11.81 -17.25 12.68
CA SER A 18 10.57 -16.85 13.37
C SER A 18 10.69 -15.51 14.10
N GLY A 19 11.92 -15.06 14.41
CA GLY A 19 12.21 -13.78 15.05
C GLY A 19 12.60 -12.66 14.09
N ILE A 20 12.46 -12.85 12.77
CA ILE A 20 12.77 -11.82 11.76
C ILE A 20 11.69 -10.74 11.76
N HIS A 21 12.12 -9.47 11.70
CA HIS A 21 11.19 -8.35 11.55
C HIS A 21 10.46 -8.40 10.21
N ASN A 22 9.15 -8.14 10.23
CA ASN A 22 8.33 -8.04 9.01
C ASN A 22 8.95 -7.05 8.02
N SER A 23 9.55 -7.58 6.96
CA SER A 23 10.19 -6.81 5.88
C SER A 23 9.49 -7.13 4.57
N SER A 24 9.20 -6.11 3.75
CA SER A 24 8.51 -6.36 2.48
C SER A 24 9.47 -7.05 1.50
N LEU A 25 8.94 -7.93 0.64
CA LEU A 25 9.73 -8.55 -0.45
C LEU A 25 10.43 -7.50 -1.32
N LYS A 26 9.80 -6.34 -1.50
CA LYS A 26 10.37 -5.20 -2.22
C LYS A 26 11.58 -4.59 -1.50
N ASP A 27 11.51 -4.47 -0.18
CA ASP A 27 12.64 -3.97 0.61
C ASP A 27 13.80 -4.96 0.61
N ILE A 28 13.51 -6.26 0.67
CA ILE A 28 14.53 -7.33 0.59
C ILE A 28 15.16 -7.34 -0.80
N TYR A 29 14.38 -7.11 -1.86
CA TYR A 29 14.90 -6.99 -3.23
C TYR A 29 15.86 -5.81 -3.39
N VAL A 30 15.51 -4.64 -2.85
CA VAL A 30 16.32 -3.41 -2.98
C VAL A 30 17.55 -3.44 -2.08
N LYS A 31 17.40 -3.88 -0.84
CA LYS A 31 18.48 -3.86 0.17
C LYS A 31 19.29 -5.14 0.22
N GLY A 32 18.87 -6.17 -0.52
CA GLY A 32 19.45 -7.50 -0.47
C GLY A 32 19.09 -8.27 0.80
N ILE A 33 19.34 -9.58 0.77
CA ILE A 33 19.07 -10.51 1.88
C ILE A 33 19.92 -10.23 3.12
N GLU A 34 21.04 -9.52 2.94
CA GLU A 34 21.92 -9.01 4.01
C GLU A 34 21.19 -8.01 4.92
N SER A 35 20.07 -7.44 4.48
CA SER A 35 19.26 -6.51 5.26
C SER A 35 18.28 -7.17 6.25
N LEU A 36 18.13 -8.50 6.20
CA LEU A 36 17.27 -9.24 7.13
C LEU A 36 17.89 -9.26 8.52
N LYS A 37 17.18 -8.71 9.50
CA LYS A 37 17.59 -8.63 10.90
C LYS A 37 16.65 -9.44 11.78
N TYR A 38 17.21 -10.06 12.82
CA TYR A 38 16.43 -10.74 13.86
C TYR A 38 16.74 -10.13 15.24
N GLY A 39 15.76 -10.19 16.15
CA GLY A 39 15.91 -9.71 17.53
C GLY A 39 16.46 -8.28 17.64
N ASN A 40 17.57 -8.11 18.37
CA ASN A 40 18.22 -6.84 18.71
C ASN A 40 18.94 -6.14 17.55
N GLY A 41 18.70 -6.53 16.30
CA GLY A 41 19.24 -5.87 15.10
C GLY A 41 20.49 -6.50 14.50
N LEU A 42 20.87 -7.71 14.93
CA LEU A 42 21.89 -8.53 14.29
C LEU A 42 21.41 -9.00 12.91
N GLY A 43 22.26 -8.92 11.88
CA GLY A 43 21.97 -9.45 10.56
C GLY A 43 21.85 -10.97 10.62
N LEU A 44 20.92 -11.54 9.85
CA LEU A 44 20.68 -12.98 9.81
C LEU A 44 21.96 -13.77 9.49
N PHE A 45 22.87 -13.17 8.71
CA PHE A 45 24.12 -13.76 8.24
C PHE A 45 25.36 -13.27 8.99
N ASP A 46 25.20 -12.40 9.99
CA ASP A 46 26.31 -11.94 10.81
C ASP A 46 26.74 -13.06 11.78
N GLU A 47 28.05 -13.22 12.00
CA GLU A 47 28.67 -14.07 13.04
C GLU A 47 28.54 -15.61 12.90
N LYS A 48 27.88 -16.14 11.87
CA LYS A 48 27.82 -17.60 11.64
C LYS A 48 28.60 -18.03 10.41
N ASP A 49 29.14 -19.25 10.42
CA ASP A 49 29.77 -19.88 9.26
C ASP A 49 28.69 -20.52 8.36
N TRP A 50 28.66 -20.14 7.08
CA TRP A 50 27.69 -20.62 6.11
C TRP A 50 28.42 -21.32 4.96
N TYR A 51 27.85 -22.41 4.48
CA TYR A 51 28.44 -23.23 3.42
C TYR A 51 27.42 -23.37 2.27
N PHE A 52 27.84 -23.02 1.05
CA PHE A 52 27.08 -23.35 -0.16
C PHE A 52 27.74 -24.54 -0.83
N ALA A 53 27.05 -25.68 -0.85
CA ALA A 53 27.50 -26.83 -1.62
C ALA A 53 27.35 -26.51 -3.11
N THR A 54 28.47 -26.31 -3.82
CA THR A 54 28.45 -26.19 -5.27
C THR A 54 28.70 -27.58 -5.87
N GLN A 55 27.68 -28.15 -6.51
CA GLN A 55 27.87 -29.33 -7.36
C GLN A 55 28.29 -28.84 -8.74
N LYS A 56 29.59 -28.90 -9.06
CA LYS A 56 30.01 -29.14 -10.44
C LYS A 56 30.11 -30.65 -10.61
N ALA A 57 29.48 -31.19 -11.66
CA ALA A 57 29.60 -32.60 -11.98
C ALA A 57 31.08 -33.00 -12.07
N GLY A 58 31.56 -33.76 -11.08
CA GLY A 58 32.93 -34.27 -11.01
C GLY A 58 33.85 -33.66 -9.95
N GLU A 59 33.57 -32.47 -9.39
CA GLU A 59 34.39 -31.86 -8.34
C GLU A 59 33.53 -31.09 -7.31
N GLU A 60 33.41 -31.61 -6.08
CA GLU A 60 32.80 -30.91 -4.94
C GLU A 60 33.74 -29.79 -4.46
N LYS A 61 33.73 -28.61 -5.10
CA LYS A 61 34.35 -27.42 -4.52
C LYS A 61 33.41 -26.84 -3.45
N LYS A 62 33.73 -27.14 -2.18
CA LYS A 62 33.17 -26.43 -1.02
C LYS A 62 33.74 -25.01 -1.02
N VAL A 63 32.92 -24.04 -1.42
CA VAL A 63 33.27 -22.63 -1.27
C VAL A 63 32.88 -22.24 0.15
N SER A 64 33.85 -22.24 1.06
CA SER A 64 33.70 -21.65 2.39
C SER A 64 33.80 -20.13 2.25
N SER A 65 32.75 -19.40 2.63
CA SER A 65 32.89 -17.97 2.81
C SER A 65 33.34 -17.71 4.24
N THR A 66 34.64 -17.45 4.41
CA THR A 66 35.16 -16.88 5.65
C THR A 66 34.83 -15.39 5.65
N ASN A 67 34.24 -14.89 6.74
CA ASN A 67 33.80 -13.49 6.99
C ASN A 67 32.37 -13.10 6.58
N GLY A 68 31.39 -14.03 6.55
CA GLY A 68 29.97 -13.65 6.37
C GLY A 68 29.62 -13.04 4.99
N LYS A 69 30.54 -13.03 4.02
CA LYS A 69 30.30 -12.50 2.68
C LYS A 69 29.53 -13.51 1.83
N ILE A 70 28.29 -13.22 1.47
CA ILE A 70 27.49 -14.11 0.61
C ILE A 70 28.09 -14.13 -0.81
N PRO A 71 28.39 -15.31 -1.41
CA PRO A 71 28.86 -15.39 -2.78
C PRO A 71 27.89 -14.73 -3.77
N GLU A 72 28.42 -14.01 -4.76
CA GLU A 72 27.61 -13.23 -5.70
C GLU A 72 26.58 -14.09 -6.46
N ARG A 73 26.93 -15.33 -6.83
CA ARG A 73 26.01 -16.30 -7.43
C ARG A 73 24.80 -16.62 -6.54
N VAL A 74 25.00 -16.68 -5.23
CA VAL A 74 23.92 -16.95 -4.27
C VAL A 74 23.03 -15.72 -4.13
N LYS A 75 23.63 -14.52 -4.02
CA LYS A 75 22.87 -13.27 -4.00
C LYS A 75 21.96 -13.17 -5.23
N GLN A 76 22.52 -13.46 -6.40
CA GLN A 76 21.77 -13.44 -7.66
C GLN A 76 20.67 -14.50 -7.68
N GLY A 77 20.97 -15.74 -7.31
CA GLY A 77 19.96 -16.81 -7.27
C GLY A 77 18.80 -16.53 -6.29
N ILE A 78 19.06 -15.91 -5.14
CA ILE A 78 18.00 -15.54 -4.22
C ILE A 78 17.22 -14.32 -4.72
N ASN A 79 17.89 -13.33 -5.34
CA ASN A 79 17.20 -12.22 -6.00
C ASN A 79 16.29 -12.72 -7.14
N ASP A 80 16.73 -13.70 -7.93
CA ASP A 80 15.91 -14.33 -8.98
C ASP A 80 14.68 -15.02 -8.39
N ILE A 81 14.82 -15.70 -7.24
CA ILE A 81 13.71 -16.29 -6.51
C ILE A 81 12.75 -15.21 -6.00
N ILE A 82 13.27 -14.14 -5.38
CA ILE A 82 12.45 -13.01 -4.90
C ILE A 82 11.70 -12.36 -6.07
N ASP A 83 12.37 -12.14 -7.20
CA ASP A 83 11.75 -11.61 -8.41
C ASP A 83 10.65 -12.52 -8.94
N CYS A 84 10.87 -13.83 -8.91
CA CYS A 84 9.86 -14.82 -9.27
C CYS A 84 8.64 -14.72 -8.35
N LEU A 85 8.86 -14.65 -7.04
CA LEU A 85 7.79 -14.51 -6.04
C LEU A 85 7.02 -13.20 -6.20
N ILE A 86 7.72 -12.07 -6.41
CA ILE A 86 7.07 -10.78 -6.64
C ILE A 86 6.20 -10.85 -7.89
N LYS A 87 6.72 -11.39 -9.00
CA LYS A 87 5.96 -11.54 -10.25
C LYS A 87 4.74 -12.43 -10.07
N GLN A 88 4.88 -13.54 -9.34
CA GLN A 88 3.78 -14.44 -9.04
C GLN A 88 2.69 -13.73 -8.22
N MET A 89 3.06 -13.06 -7.13
CA MET A 89 2.11 -12.31 -6.30
C MET A 89 1.42 -11.18 -7.08
N GLN A 90 2.15 -10.46 -7.93
CA GLN A 90 1.58 -9.41 -8.78
C GLN A 90 0.57 -9.98 -9.77
N LYS A 91 0.87 -11.14 -10.36
CA LYS A 91 -0.05 -11.84 -11.26
C LYS A 91 -1.32 -12.26 -10.54
N GLU A 92 -1.20 -12.94 -9.40
CA GLU A 92 -2.33 -13.37 -8.57
C GLU A 92 -3.20 -12.18 -8.13
N TYR A 93 -2.58 -11.06 -7.72
CA TYR A 93 -3.29 -9.84 -7.37
C TYR A 93 -4.06 -9.25 -8.55
N LYS A 94 -3.45 -9.23 -9.74
CA LYS A 94 -4.08 -8.71 -10.96
C LYS A 94 -5.30 -9.54 -11.34
N GLU A 95 -5.17 -10.87 -11.34
CA GLU A 95 -6.26 -11.81 -11.61
C GLU A 95 -7.41 -11.65 -10.59
N TYR A 96 -7.07 -11.55 -9.30
CA TYR A 96 -8.06 -11.29 -8.24
C TYR A 96 -8.80 -9.97 -8.44
N LYS A 97 -8.07 -8.89 -8.76
CA LYS A 97 -8.66 -7.58 -9.01
C LYS A 97 -9.56 -7.58 -10.24
N GLU A 98 -9.14 -8.23 -11.32
CA GLU A 98 -9.94 -8.39 -12.54
C GLU A 98 -11.24 -9.15 -12.26
N SER A 99 -11.17 -10.25 -11.51
CA SER A 99 -12.36 -10.99 -11.05
C SER A 99 -13.31 -10.10 -10.23
N LYS A 100 -12.79 -9.29 -9.30
CA LYS A 100 -13.62 -8.35 -8.51
C LYS A 100 -14.27 -7.25 -9.35
N ILE A 101 -13.59 -6.79 -10.40
CA ILE A 101 -14.13 -5.82 -11.34
C ILE A 101 -15.26 -6.44 -12.16
N GLU A 102 -15.10 -7.68 -12.62
CA GLU A 102 -16.13 -8.42 -13.35
C GLU A 102 -17.39 -8.64 -12.52
N ASP A 103 -17.23 -9.00 -11.23
CA ASP A 103 -18.33 -9.11 -10.27
C ASP A 103 -19.05 -7.77 -9.98
N THR A 104 -18.41 -6.63 -10.30
CA THR A 104 -18.89 -5.28 -9.96
C THR A 104 -19.06 -4.42 -11.21
N PRO A 105 -20.10 -4.66 -12.04
CA PRO A 105 -20.32 -3.90 -13.28
C PRO A 105 -20.47 -2.39 -13.06
N GLN A 106 -20.92 -1.98 -11.87
CA GLN A 106 -21.01 -0.58 -11.45
C GLN A 106 -19.66 0.13 -11.49
N TYR A 107 -18.56 -0.56 -11.19
CA TYR A 107 -17.22 0.01 -11.25
C TYR A 107 -16.84 0.37 -12.70
N SER A 108 -17.09 -0.54 -13.64
CA SER A 108 -16.83 -0.31 -15.07
C SER A 108 -17.65 0.85 -15.62
N LEU A 109 -18.93 0.94 -15.22
CA LEU A 109 -19.80 2.07 -15.57
C LEU A 109 -19.35 3.40 -14.96
N LEU A 110 -18.83 3.38 -13.73
CA LEU A 110 -18.27 4.57 -13.09
C LEU A 110 -17.00 5.04 -13.81
N LEU A 111 -16.12 4.12 -14.24
CA LEU A 111 -14.90 4.47 -14.97
C LEU A 111 -15.19 5.12 -16.32
N SER A 112 -16.19 4.63 -17.05
CA SER A 112 -16.57 5.17 -18.36
C SER A 112 -17.29 6.51 -18.26
N ASN A 113 -18.24 6.65 -17.34
CA ASN A 113 -19.11 7.84 -17.25
C ASN A 113 -18.65 8.88 -16.21
N LYS A 114 -17.69 8.55 -15.35
CA LYS A 114 -17.18 9.36 -14.21
C LYS A 114 -18.19 9.65 -13.10
N GLN A 115 -19.48 9.46 -13.36
CA GLN A 115 -20.58 9.63 -12.41
C GLN A 115 -21.55 8.47 -12.54
N LEU A 116 -22.07 7.98 -11.41
CA LEU A 116 -23.01 6.86 -11.39
C LEU A 116 -24.07 7.09 -10.32
N ILE A 117 -25.34 6.94 -10.71
CA ILE A 117 -26.47 6.92 -9.78
C ILE A 117 -26.93 5.46 -9.65
N MET A 118 -26.81 4.91 -8.44
CA MET A 118 -27.35 3.60 -8.12
C MET A 118 -28.78 3.75 -7.61
N ASN A 119 -29.75 3.22 -8.35
CA ASN A 119 -31.17 3.25 -8.00
C ASN A 119 -31.65 1.88 -7.51
N GLY A 120 -32.73 1.86 -6.73
CA GLY A 120 -33.37 0.62 -6.26
C GLY A 120 -33.96 0.76 -4.86
N ALA A 121 -34.67 -0.26 -4.41
CA ALA A 121 -35.36 -0.30 -3.12
C ALA A 121 -34.45 0.08 -1.93
N PRO A 122 -34.97 0.70 -0.86
CA PRO A 122 -34.20 0.92 0.36
C PRO A 122 -33.68 -0.41 0.93
N GLY A 123 -32.48 -0.41 1.51
CA GLY A 123 -31.87 -1.62 2.08
C GLY A 123 -31.08 -2.51 1.12
N THR A 124 -31.03 -2.21 -0.19
CA THR A 124 -30.27 -3.02 -1.18
C THR A 124 -28.75 -2.79 -1.18
N GLY A 125 -28.18 -2.26 -0.09
CA GLY A 125 -26.73 -2.12 0.05
C GLY A 125 -26.04 -1.07 -0.83
N LYS A 126 -26.76 -0.22 -1.58
CA LYS A 126 -26.16 0.79 -2.48
C LYS A 126 -25.03 1.61 -1.85
N THR A 127 -25.28 2.13 -0.65
CA THR A 127 -24.30 2.91 0.12
C THR A 127 -23.08 2.08 0.50
N TYR A 128 -23.31 0.83 0.90
CA TYR A 128 -22.24 -0.12 1.24
C TYR A 128 -21.40 -0.45 0.01
N SER A 129 -22.02 -0.75 -1.14
CA SER A 129 -21.33 -1.06 -2.38
C SER A 129 -20.47 0.11 -2.86
N ALA A 130 -20.97 1.35 -2.80
CA ALA A 130 -20.18 2.54 -3.14
C ALA A 130 -18.93 2.68 -2.26
N ARG A 131 -19.11 2.64 -0.93
CA ARG A 131 -18.06 2.93 0.05
C ARG A 131 -17.04 1.79 0.20
N ASN A 132 -17.46 0.54 0.08
CA ASN A 132 -16.63 -0.61 0.44
C ASN A 132 -16.20 -1.47 -0.74
N ILE A 133 -17.00 -1.55 -1.80
CA ILE A 133 -16.63 -2.37 -2.96
C ILE A 133 -15.97 -1.48 -4.01
N ILE A 134 -16.70 -0.49 -4.50
CA ILE A 134 -16.23 0.39 -5.58
C ILE A 134 -15.02 1.21 -5.13
N ALA A 135 -15.07 1.80 -3.93
CA ALA A 135 -13.95 2.59 -3.41
C ALA A 135 -12.68 1.74 -3.17
N ASP A 136 -12.83 0.50 -2.67
CA ASP A 136 -11.68 -0.38 -2.43
C ASP A 136 -10.99 -0.76 -3.74
N ILE A 137 -11.75 -1.02 -4.80
CA ILE A 137 -11.22 -1.28 -6.15
C ILE A 137 -10.55 0.00 -6.70
N LEU A 138 -11.21 1.15 -6.59
CA LEU A 138 -10.75 2.44 -7.13
C LEU A 138 -9.43 2.90 -6.48
N PHE A 139 -9.30 2.72 -5.16
CA PHE A 139 -8.11 3.13 -4.41
C PHE A 139 -7.03 2.05 -4.32
N ASP A 140 -7.23 0.91 -4.98
CA ASP A 140 -6.29 -0.23 -5.00
C ASP A 140 -6.03 -0.83 -3.61
N THR A 141 -7.04 -0.80 -2.73
CA THR A 141 -6.90 -1.21 -1.32
C THR A 141 -7.47 -2.59 -1.04
N LEU A 142 -7.79 -3.38 -2.05
CA LEU A 142 -8.46 -4.68 -1.91
C LEU A 142 -7.77 -5.66 -0.93
N CYS A 143 -6.44 -5.66 -0.89
CA CYS A 143 -5.63 -6.53 -0.02
C CYS A 143 -5.08 -5.82 1.23
N GLU A 144 -5.49 -4.58 1.47
CA GLU A 144 -5.05 -3.83 2.64
C GLU A 144 -5.88 -4.20 3.87
N SER A 145 -5.32 -3.99 5.07
CA SER A 145 -6.06 -4.16 6.31
C SER A 145 -7.19 -3.14 6.42
N GLU A 146 -8.27 -3.48 7.15
CA GLU A 146 -9.45 -2.61 7.27
C GLU A 146 -9.10 -1.22 7.83
N ASN A 147 -8.18 -1.17 8.80
CA ASN A 147 -7.69 0.10 9.36
C ASN A 147 -7.05 0.98 8.29
N LYS A 148 -6.22 0.40 7.42
CA LYS A 148 -5.53 1.14 6.36
C LYS A 148 -6.47 1.54 5.22
N LYS A 149 -7.47 0.71 4.90
CA LYS A 149 -8.56 1.09 3.99
C LYS A 149 -9.28 2.34 4.50
N GLU A 150 -9.62 2.37 5.79
CA GLU A 150 -10.32 3.50 6.41
C GLU A 150 -9.47 4.77 6.44
N GLU A 151 -8.17 4.68 6.72
CA GLU A 151 -7.24 5.81 6.62
C GLU A 151 -7.21 6.40 5.20
N ILE A 152 -7.12 5.56 4.17
CA ILE A 152 -7.11 6.01 2.78
C ILE A 152 -8.46 6.63 2.38
N LYS A 153 -9.57 6.02 2.80
CA LYS A 153 -10.93 6.54 2.53
C LYS A 153 -11.14 7.91 3.18
N LYS A 154 -10.74 8.11 4.44
CA LYS A 154 -10.83 9.42 5.12
C LYS A 154 -10.17 10.55 4.34
N VAL A 155 -9.12 10.23 3.59
CA VAL A 155 -8.37 11.20 2.80
C VAL A 155 -8.95 11.40 1.40
N ARG A 156 -9.32 10.30 0.72
CA ARG A 156 -9.65 10.31 -0.71
C ARG A 156 -11.14 10.28 -1.03
N MET A 157 -12.00 10.10 -0.02
CA MET A 157 -13.44 9.96 -0.18
C MET A 157 -14.19 10.88 0.79
N ASP A 158 -15.20 11.58 0.28
CA ASP A 158 -16.20 12.27 1.09
C ASP A 158 -17.57 11.62 0.91
N MET A 159 -18.39 11.76 1.95
CA MET A 159 -19.77 11.29 1.96
C MET A 159 -20.69 12.43 2.36
N VAL A 160 -21.66 12.74 1.50
CA VAL A 160 -22.65 13.78 1.71
C VAL A 160 -24.03 13.17 1.52
N GLN A 161 -24.98 13.56 2.38
CA GLN A 161 -26.37 13.16 2.27
C GLN A 161 -27.22 14.40 1.95
N PHE A 162 -27.83 14.42 0.77
CA PHE A 162 -28.71 15.51 0.37
C PHE A 162 -30.00 15.50 1.18
N HIS A 163 -30.47 16.69 1.54
CA HIS A 163 -31.78 16.95 2.14
C HIS A 163 -32.42 18.17 1.48
N PRO A 164 -33.75 18.39 1.57
CA PRO A 164 -34.41 19.50 0.87
C PRO A 164 -33.84 20.89 1.18
N SER A 165 -33.30 21.09 2.39
CA SER A 165 -32.65 22.35 2.77
C SER A 165 -31.15 22.43 2.39
N TYR A 166 -30.60 21.44 1.68
CA TYR A 166 -29.18 21.42 1.27
C TYR A 166 -29.05 22.14 -0.06
N ASP A 167 -28.35 23.26 -0.07
CA ASP A 167 -28.35 24.18 -1.21
C ASP A 167 -26.99 24.29 -1.90
N TYR A 168 -26.92 25.18 -2.90
CA TYR A 168 -25.69 25.49 -3.62
C TYR A 168 -24.60 26.03 -2.67
N THR A 169 -24.99 26.82 -1.68
CA THR A 169 -24.04 27.47 -0.76
C THR A 169 -23.33 26.47 0.15
N ASP A 170 -23.99 25.34 0.44
CA ASP A 170 -23.40 24.23 1.17
C ASP A 170 -22.55 23.30 0.29
N PHE A 171 -22.89 23.15 -1.00
CA PHE A 171 -22.20 22.23 -1.91
C PHE A 171 -20.98 22.86 -2.61
N ILE A 172 -21.10 24.07 -3.13
CA ILE A 172 -20.07 24.74 -3.94
C ILE A 172 -19.34 25.81 -3.14
N ASP A 173 -19.99 26.92 -2.82
CA ASP A 173 -19.48 27.97 -1.94
C ASP A 173 -20.57 28.97 -1.54
N GLY A 174 -20.37 29.60 -0.39
CA GLY A 174 -21.35 30.49 0.20
C GLY A 174 -20.71 31.58 1.04
N ILE A 175 -21.37 32.74 1.09
CA ILE A 175 -21.01 33.80 2.02
C ILE A 175 -21.46 33.36 3.42
N ARG A 176 -20.50 33.25 4.34
CA ARG A 176 -20.73 32.85 5.73
C ARG A 176 -20.09 33.87 6.67
N PRO A 177 -20.72 34.20 7.81
CA PRO A 177 -20.10 35.04 8.81
C PRO A 177 -18.83 34.36 9.37
N ASN A 178 -17.80 35.15 9.58
CA ASN A 178 -16.58 34.78 10.23
C ASN A 178 -16.60 35.32 11.66
N LEU A 179 -16.57 34.40 12.64
CA LEU A 179 -16.67 34.70 14.06
C LEU A 179 -15.28 34.76 14.73
N SER A 180 -14.19 34.76 13.96
CA SER A 180 -12.82 34.69 14.49
C SER A 180 -12.29 36.00 15.09
N GLY A 181 -13.09 37.07 15.17
CA GLY A 181 -12.67 38.37 15.69
C GLY A 181 -13.80 39.14 16.37
N ASN A 182 -13.49 40.32 16.92
CA ASN A 182 -14.47 41.17 17.62
C ASN A 182 -15.50 41.83 16.68
N GLU A 183 -15.29 41.78 15.37
CA GLU A 183 -16.18 42.37 14.35
C GLU A 183 -16.79 41.30 13.46
N LEU A 184 -18.08 41.44 13.14
CA LEU A 184 -18.78 40.58 12.20
C LEU A 184 -18.25 40.81 10.79
N LYS A 185 -17.48 39.86 10.26
CA LYS A 185 -16.98 39.87 8.89
C LYS A 185 -17.63 38.76 8.09
N TYR A 186 -17.83 38.96 6.80
CA TYR A 186 -18.33 37.92 5.90
C TYR A 186 -17.19 37.41 5.03
N SER A 187 -17.10 36.09 4.89
CA SER A 187 -16.09 35.42 4.07
C SER A 187 -16.74 34.43 3.14
N LEU A 188 -16.22 34.31 1.92
CA LEU A 188 -16.58 33.22 1.02
C LEU A 188 -15.98 31.92 1.56
N LYS A 189 -16.83 30.97 1.94
CA LYS A 189 -16.41 29.63 2.37
C LYS A 189 -16.72 28.62 1.27
N ASN A 190 -15.78 27.72 1.01
CA ASN A 190 -15.99 26.61 0.09
C ASN A 190 -16.96 25.61 0.71
N GLY A 191 -17.91 25.14 -0.09
CA GLY A 191 -18.80 24.03 0.23
C GLY A 191 -18.10 22.67 0.17
N SER A 192 -18.86 21.61 0.40
CA SER A 192 -18.36 20.24 0.48
C SER A 192 -17.66 19.78 -0.80
N PHE A 193 -18.30 19.94 -1.96
CA PHE A 193 -17.77 19.48 -3.25
C PHE A 193 -16.56 20.29 -3.71
N LYS A 194 -16.61 21.62 -3.59
CA LYS A 194 -15.47 22.47 -3.96
C LYS A 194 -14.25 22.17 -3.08
N SER A 195 -14.46 21.94 -1.79
CA SER A 195 -13.39 21.52 -0.87
C SER A 195 -12.83 20.15 -1.27
N PHE A 196 -13.69 19.19 -1.59
CA PHE A 196 -13.29 17.87 -2.10
C PHE A 196 -12.46 17.96 -3.38
N CYS A 197 -12.89 18.72 -4.40
CA CYS A 197 -12.14 18.90 -5.64
C CYS A 197 -10.76 19.53 -5.40
N ARG A 198 -10.66 20.50 -4.47
CA ARG A 198 -9.36 21.10 -4.09
C ARG A 198 -8.44 20.08 -3.46
N ARG A 199 -8.94 19.24 -2.55
CA ARG A 199 -8.17 18.12 -1.96
C ARG A 199 -7.74 17.13 -3.04
N ALA A 200 -8.64 16.71 -3.92
CA ALA A 200 -8.32 15.80 -5.02
C ALA A 200 -7.18 16.34 -5.91
N GLY A 201 -7.21 17.63 -6.26
CA GLY A 201 -6.13 18.24 -7.05
C GLY A 201 -4.79 18.35 -6.31
N VAL A 202 -4.78 18.45 -4.97
CA VAL A 202 -3.55 18.34 -4.17
C VAL A 202 -3.00 16.92 -4.22
N ILE A 203 -3.87 15.93 -3.98
CA ILE A 203 -3.51 14.52 -4.00
C ILE A 203 -2.92 14.12 -5.36
N GLU A 204 -3.54 14.55 -6.45
CA GLU A 204 -3.04 14.32 -7.81
C GLU A 204 -1.61 14.86 -8.00
N ARG A 205 -1.32 16.08 -7.54
CA ARG A 205 0.03 16.66 -7.60
C ARG A 205 1.05 15.89 -6.77
N ILE A 206 0.68 15.45 -5.57
CA ILE A 206 1.56 14.65 -4.69
C ILE A 206 1.89 13.32 -5.36
N LEU A 207 0.88 12.65 -5.94
CA LEU A 207 1.05 11.39 -6.66
C LEU A 207 1.91 11.57 -7.92
N ALA A 208 1.70 12.65 -8.68
CA ALA A 208 2.51 12.98 -9.85
C ALA A 208 3.98 13.27 -9.48
N ALA A 209 4.24 13.78 -8.27
CA ALA A 209 5.58 13.97 -7.73
C ALA A 209 6.21 12.68 -7.17
N GLY A 210 5.53 11.54 -7.24
CA GLY A 210 6.01 10.25 -6.74
C GLY A 210 6.07 10.15 -5.21
N LYS A 211 5.44 11.07 -4.49
CA LYS A 211 5.41 11.07 -3.01
C LYS A 211 4.22 10.25 -2.51
N LYS A 212 4.36 9.67 -1.30
CA LYS A 212 3.23 9.03 -0.62
C LYS A 212 2.25 10.11 -0.16
N VAL A 213 0.95 9.78 -0.22
CA VAL A 213 -0.13 10.64 0.25
C VAL A 213 -0.47 10.20 1.66
N ASP A 214 -0.13 11.04 2.65
CA ASP A 214 -0.55 10.93 4.04
C ASP A 214 -1.27 12.21 4.49
N ALA A 215 -1.93 12.15 5.65
CA ALA A 215 -2.68 13.30 6.19
C ALA A 215 -1.77 14.53 6.40
N GLY A 216 -0.53 14.32 6.85
CA GLY A 216 0.46 15.39 7.03
C GLY A 216 0.88 16.07 5.71
N SER A 217 1.16 15.31 4.65
CA SER A 217 1.50 15.87 3.34
C SER A 217 0.37 16.68 2.72
N ILE A 218 -0.88 16.42 3.12
CA ILE A 218 -2.04 17.17 2.67
C ILE A 218 -2.15 18.50 3.41
N GLU A 219 -1.98 18.50 4.74
CA GLU A 219 -1.98 19.72 5.56
C GLU A 219 -0.85 20.68 5.15
N ASP A 220 0.37 20.17 4.96
CA ASP A 220 1.52 20.97 4.48
C ASP A 220 1.22 21.69 3.15
N PHE A 221 0.48 21.03 2.26
CA PHE A 221 0.13 21.61 0.95
C PHE A 221 -1.05 22.57 1.02
N PHE A 222 -1.94 22.43 2.01
CA PHE A 222 -3.01 23.38 2.27
C PHE A 222 -2.50 24.65 2.96
N ASP A 223 -1.50 24.54 3.83
CA ASP A 223 -0.89 25.67 4.53
C ASP A 223 0.07 26.47 3.64
N TRP A 224 0.77 25.85 2.69
CA TRP A 224 1.62 26.57 1.72
C TRP A 224 0.84 27.58 0.86
N ARG A 225 -0.49 27.45 0.77
CA ARG A 225 -1.34 28.29 -0.07
C ARG A 225 -2.18 29.32 0.70
N ARG A 226 -1.88 29.52 1.98
CA ARG A 226 -2.51 30.53 2.84
C ARG A 226 -1.73 31.85 2.82
#